data_AF-A0A1S3I5U6-F1
#
_entry.id   AF-A0A1S3I5U6-F1
#
_cell.length_a   1.000
_cell.length_b   1.000
_cell.length_c   1.000
_cell.angle_alpha   90.00
_cell.angle_beta   90.00
_cell.angle_gamma   90.00
#
_symmetry.space_group_name_H-M   'P 1'
#
loop_
_entity.id
_entity.type
_entity.pdbx_description
1 polymer ?
#
loop_
_entity_poly.entity_id
_entity_poly.type
_entity_poly.pdbx_seq_one_letter_code
_entity_poly.pdbx_strand_id
1 'polypeptide(L)'
;MPQQTASVQFNPSLPLEKLELFKRMPAGCIVKFIITYQNTFWRDAGFSGEIVTCGRTKTGEDGPLGVVFDATSPNGNPALVGFVAAKQAVKWSCDEASKRKAAVLSAIAEFLGPQAEECLDYVEQNWGEEPYTLGGPVSPATTGCMAYFTAGLRQPFNRIHFGGTESATVWCGFMNGAVQAGTRTAIEVLYHLRPQAVATEELKQSAYCPASTWPQKKRKVKRHKILKWTLGFGVLTCLALVARRAYIKYID
;
A
#
# COMPACT_ATOMS: atom_id res chain seq x y z
N MET A 1 -0.95 -2.27 4.36
CA MET A 1 -0.75 -2.81 3.00
C MET A 1 -1.86 -3.85 2.73
N PRO A 2 -2.01 -4.39 1.51
CA PRO A 2 -3.06 -5.35 1.17
C PRO A 2 -3.16 -6.54 2.13
N GLN A 3 -2.02 -7.15 2.50
CA GLN A 3 -1.97 -8.29 3.42
C GLN A 3 -2.54 -7.97 4.81
N GLN A 4 -2.21 -6.83 5.41
CA GLN A 4 -2.80 -6.42 6.70
C GLN A 4 -4.28 -6.13 6.58
N THR A 5 -4.72 -5.59 5.44
CA THR A 5 -6.15 -5.29 5.25
C THR A 5 -6.97 -6.58 5.20
N ALA A 6 -6.37 -7.69 4.75
CA ALA A 6 -7.01 -9.00 4.75
C ALA A 6 -7.27 -9.57 6.17
N SER A 7 -6.55 -9.11 7.20
CA SER A 7 -6.78 -9.55 8.60
C SER A 7 -7.88 -8.76 9.31
N VAL A 8 -8.41 -7.69 8.68
CA VAL A 8 -9.51 -6.90 9.23
C VAL A 8 -10.85 -7.52 8.85
N GLN A 9 -11.73 -7.71 9.84
CA GLN A 9 -13.10 -8.16 9.59
C GLN A 9 -13.99 -6.96 9.20
N PHE A 10 -14.70 -7.08 8.08
CA PHE A 10 -15.60 -6.05 7.58
C PHE A 10 -17.07 -6.46 7.72
N ASN A 11 -17.91 -5.57 8.23
CA ASN A 11 -19.36 -5.72 8.25
C ASN A 11 -20.04 -4.47 7.67
N PRO A 12 -20.74 -4.54 6.52
CA PRO A 12 -20.90 -5.72 5.66
C PRO A 12 -19.58 -6.14 4.99
N SER A 13 -19.51 -7.39 4.52
CA SER A 13 -18.34 -7.92 3.83
C SER A 13 -17.93 -7.07 2.62
N LEU A 14 -16.63 -6.97 2.39
CA LEU A 14 -16.09 -6.35 1.18
C LEU A 14 -16.53 -7.12 -0.08
N PRO A 15 -16.62 -6.46 -1.25
CA PRO A 15 -16.86 -7.14 -2.52
C PRO A 15 -15.78 -8.20 -2.80
N LEU A 16 -16.17 -9.29 -3.46
CA LEU A 16 -15.28 -10.41 -3.79
C LEU A 16 -13.97 -9.95 -4.44
N GLU A 17 -14.06 -9.03 -5.40
CA GLU A 17 -12.89 -8.49 -6.10
C GLU A 17 -11.82 -7.93 -5.14
N LYS A 18 -12.23 -7.18 -4.12
CA LYS A 18 -11.32 -6.56 -3.15
C LYS A 18 -10.78 -7.59 -2.16
N LEU A 19 -11.62 -8.54 -1.71
CA LEU A 19 -11.17 -9.65 -0.85
C LEU A 19 -10.11 -10.51 -1.54
N GLU A 20 -10.36 -10.89 -2.79
CA GLU A 20 -9.44 -11.75 -3.55
C GLU A 20 -8.16 -11.03 -3.95
N LEU A 21 -8.21 -9.71 -4.17
CA LEU A 21 -7.02 -8.88 -4.36
C LEU A 21 -6.13 -8.88 -3.12
N PHE A 22 -6.69 -8.61 -1.93
CA PHE A 22 -5.89 -8.52 -0.71
C PHE A 22 -5.18 -9.84 -0.35
N LYS A 23 -5.79 -10.99 -0.67
CA LYS A 23 -5.17 -12.31 -0.51
C LYS A 23 -4.06 -12.60 -1.53
N ARG A 24 -4.08 -11.94 -2.69
CA ARG A 24 -3.16 -12.17 -3.83
C ARG A 24 -2.07 -11.10 -3.95
N MET A 25 -1.91 -10.28 -2.92
CA MET A 25 -0.82 -9.30 -2.80
C MET A 25 -0.07 -9.52 -1.48
N PRO A 26 0.61 -10.67 -1.30
CA PRO A 26 1.44 -10.90 -0.13
C PRO A 26 2.63 -9.93 -0.13
N ALA A 27 3.12 -9.55 1.04
CA ALA A 27 4.39 -8.86 1.19
C ALA A 27 5.54 -9.81 0.82
N GLY A 28 6.62 -9.24 0.26
CA GLY A 28 7.84 -10.01 -0.02
C GLY A 28 8.56 -10.46 1.25
N CYS A 29 9.68 -11.18 1.08
CA CYS A 29 10.56 -11.57 2.18
C CYS A 29 11.88 -10.81 2.05
N ILE A 30 12.28 -10.11 3.10
CA ILE A 30 13.51 -9.33 3.12
C ILE A 30 14.07 -9.19 4.54
N VAL A 31 15.39 -9.39 4.66
CA VAL A 31 16.19 -8.99 5.82
C VAL A 31 17.09 -7.86 5.36
N LYS A 32 17.05 -6.73 6.06
CA LYS A 32 17.95 -5.60 5.84
C LYS A 32 19.04 -5.66 6.90
N PHE A 33 20.30 -5.60 6.50
CA PHE A 33 21.42 -5.52 7.42
C PHE A 33 22.22 -4.24 7.21
N ILE A 34 22.88 -3.79 8.28
CA ILE A 34 23.84 -2.70 8.28
C ILE A 34 25.09 -3.19 9.01
N ILE A 35 26.24 -2.95 8.40
CA ILE A 35 27.55 -3.34 8.91
C ILE A 35 28.36 -2.07 9.07
N THR A 36 28.92 -1.85 10.26
CA THR A 36 29.78 -0.68 10.51
C THR A 36 31.25 -1.11 10.59
N TYR A 37 32.13 -0.25 10.10
CA TYR A 37 33.57 -0.51 10.02
C TYR A 37 34.37 0.67 10.56
N GLN A 38 35.64 0.41 10.87
CA GLN A 38 36.56 1.43 11.37
C GLN A 38 36.93 2.48 10.31
N ASN A 39 37.01 2.06 9.04
CA ASN A 39 37.33 2.90 7.88
C ASN A 39 36.50 2.46 6.66
N THR A 40 36.44 3.31 5.63
CA THR A 40 35.83 2.99 4.34
C THR A 40 36.82 2.23 3.44
N PHE A 41 37.29 1.06 3.88
CA PHE A 41 38.35 0.32 3.17
C PHE A 41 38.03 0.01 1.71
N TRP A 42 36.74 -0.15 1.37
CA TRP A 42 36.30 -0.32 -0.01
C TRP A 42 36.58 0.90 -0.88
N ARG A 43 36.42 2.12 -0.35
CA ARG A 43 36.75 3.36 -1.07
C ARG A 43 38.25 3.53 -1.23
N ASP A 44 39.04 3.18 -0.21
CA ASP A 44 40.49 3.22 -0.27
C ASP A 44 41.04 2.27 -1.35
N ALA A 45 40.33 1.16 -1.60
CA ALA A 45 40.59 0.22 -2.68
C ALA A 45 39.98 0.65 -4.05
N GLY A 46 39.36 1.83 -4.14
CA GLY A 46 38.78 2.35 -5.39
C GLY A 46 37.37 1.86 -5.73
N PHE A 47 36.68 1.19 -4.79
CA PHE A 47 35.30 0.71 -4.98
C PHE A 47 34.26 1.68 -4.43
N SER A 48 33.07 1.69 -5.05
CA SER A 48 31.93 2.48 -4.58
C SER A 48 31.25 1.92 -3.32
N GLY A 49 31.50 0.64 -2.99
CA GLY A 49 30.76 -0.11 -1.98
C GLY A 49 29.46 -0.76 -2.49
N GLU A 50 29.13 -0.59 -3.77
CA GLU A 50 28.00 -1.28 -4.39
C GLU A 50 28.38 -2.71 -4.81
N ILE A 51 27.56 -3.68 -4.44
CA ILE A 51 27.68 -5.08 -4.88
C ILE A 51 26.32 -5.52 -5.42
N VAL A 52 26.29 -6.09 -6.62
CA VAL A 52 25.08 -6.71 -7.20
C VAL A 52 25.43 -8.15 -7.55
N THR A 53 24.71 -9.12 -6.97
CA THR A 53 24.96 -10.54 -7.18
C THR A 53 23.65 -11.33 -7.22
N CYS A 54 23.68 -12.48 -7.90
CA CYS A 54 22.57 -13.44 -7.89
C CYS A 54 22.57 -14.35 -6.64
N GLY A 55 23.46 -14.08 -5.68
CA GLY A 55 23.58 -14.84 -4.44
C GLY A 55 24.30 -16.16 -4.61
N ARG A 56 25.25 -16.25 -5.53
CA ARG A 56 26.18 -17.37 -5.64
C ARG A 56 27.54 -16.99 -5.07
N THR A 57 28.09 -17.86 -4.22
CA THR A 57 29.45 -17.73 -3.69
C THR A 57 30.48 -18.20 -4.72
N LYS A 58 31.76 -17.89 -4.49
CA LYS A 58 32.89 -18.42 -5.30
C LYS A 58 32.96 -19.95 -5.31
N THR A 59 32.48 -20.61 -4.24
CA THR A 59 32.38 -22.09 -4.16
C THR A 59 31.22 -22.66 -4.98
N GLY A 60 30.37 -21.79 -5.55
CA GLY A 60 29.21 -22.18 -6.33
C GLY A 60 27.97 -22.47 -5.50
N GLU A 61 27.98 -22.22 -4.20
CA GLU A 61 26.87 -22.44 -3.28
C GLU A 61 25.90 -21.24 -3.26
N ASP A 62 24.66 -21.47 -2.83
CA ASP A 62 23.64 -20.43 -2.65
C ASP A 62 23.97 -19.60 -1.38
N GLY A 63 24.54 -18.41 -1.57
CA GLY A 63 24.85 -17.41 -0.54
C GLY A 63 23.71 -16.40 -0.27
N PRO A 64 23.79 -15.61 0.81
CA PRO A 64 22.68 -14.77 1.28
C PRO A 64 22.53 -13.45 0.52
N LEU A 65 23.58 -12.99 -0.16
CA LEU A 65 23.68 -11.62 -0.67
C LEU A 65 22.87 -11.42 -1.96
N GLY A 66 22.14 -10.31 -2.05
CA GLY A 66 21.54 -9.85 -3.31
C GLY A 66 22.15 -8.53 -3.77
N VAL A 67 22.02 -7.49 -2.94
CA VAL A 67 22.58 -6.17 -3.22
C VAL A 67 23.12 -5.52 -1.94
N VAL A 68 24.23 -4.79 -2.07
CA VAL A 68 24.87 -3.98 -1.03
C VAL A 68 25.14 -2.60 -1.58
N PHE A 69 25.07 -1.60 -0.72
CA PHE A 69 25.43 -0.22 -1.01
C PHE A 69 26.29 0.35 0.12
N ASP A 70 27.07 1.36 -0.23
CA ASP A 70 27.68 2.23 0.76
C ASP A 70 26.60 3.01 1.52
N ALA A 71 26.65 2.91 2.84
CA ALA A 71 25.77 3.59 3.78
C ALA A 71 26.55 4.47 4.76
N THR A 72 27.77 4.89 4.38
CA THR A 72 28.58 5.81 5.17
C THR A 72 27.75 7.03 5.50
N SER A 73 27.63 7.33 6.79
CA SER A 73 26.75 8.39 7.24
C SER A 73 27.22 9.77 6.73
N PRO A 74 26.36 10.79 6.71
CA PRO A 74 26.77 12.16 6.38
C PRO A 74 27.90 12.71 7.27
N ASN A 75 28.08 12.15 8.48
CA ASN A 75 29.15 12.50 9.41
C ASN A 75 30.44 11.69 9.18
N GLY A 76 30.49 10.83 8.15
CA GLY A 76 31.66 10.03 7.80
C GLY A 76 31.78 8.69 8.52
N ASN A 77 30.74 8.21 9.21
CA ASN A 77 30.79 6.90 9.88
C ASN A 77 30.70 5.78 8.84
N PRO A 78 31.75 4.96 8.63
CA PRO A 78 31.78 3.94 7.58
C PRO A 78 30.76 2.84 7.81
N ALA A 79 29.90 2.61 6.82
CA ALA A 79 28.94 1.52 6.88
C ALA A 79 28.59 0.97 5.50
N LEU A 80 28.22 -0.31 5.45
CA LEU A 80 27.57 -0.94 4.32
C LEU A 80 26.14 -1.30 4.70
N VAL A 81 25.19 -1.09 3.79
CA VAL A 81 23.80 -1.58 3.92
C VAL A 81 23.56 -2.61 2.84
N GLY A 82 22.90 -3.71 3.19
CA GLY A 82 22.53 -4.71 2.19
C GLY A 82 21.27 -5.46 2.54
N PHE A 83 20.89 -6.33 1.61
CA PHE A 83 19.63 -7.05 1.68
C PHE A 83 19.82 -8.53 1.36
N VAL A 84 19.26 -9.36 2.23
CA VAL A 84 18.95 -10.77 1.95
C VAL A 84 17.48 -10.80 1.54
N ALA A 85 17.19 -11.07 0.28
CA ALA A 85 15.85 -10.86 -0.30
C ALA A 85 15.31 -12.10 -1.03
N ALA A 86 13.99 -12.16 -1.18
CA ALA A 86 13.27 -13.18 -1.95
C ALA A 86 13.65 -14.61 -1.55
N LYS A 87 14.09 -15.45 -2.52
CA LYS A 87 14.49 -16.85 -2.27
C LYS A 87 15.54 -16.95 -1.16
N GLN A 88 16.51 -16.03 -1.12
CA GLN A 88 17.54 -16.03 -0.09
C GLN A 88 16.95 -15.68 1.28
N ALA A 89 16.05 -14.71 1.36
CA ALA A 89 15.37 -14.39 2.62
C ALA A 89 14.59 -15.61 3.15
N VAL A 90 13.87 -16.33 2.29
CA VAL A 90 13.13 -17.54 2.70
C VAL A 90 14.06 -18.62 3.26
N LYS A 91 15.23 -18.82 2.64
CA LYS A 91 16.23 -19.80 3.09
C LYS A 91 16.87 -19.38 4.41
N TRP A 92 17.44 -18.18 4.44
CA TRP A 92 18.33 -17.74 5.50
C TRP A 92 17.59 -17.21 6.74
N SER A 93 16.33 -16.77 6.63
CA SER A 93 15.57 -16.28 7.79
C SER A 93 15.33 -17.35 8.86
N CYS A 94 15.37 -18.64 8.48
CA CYS A 94 15.23 -19.76 9.41
C CYS A 94 16.51 -20.11 10.18
N ASP A 95 17.67 -19.60 9.74
CA ASP A 95 18.95 -19.87 10.40
C ASP A 95 19.13 -19.02 11.67
N GLU A 96 20.14 -19.36 12.46
CA GLU A 96 20.57 -18.50 13.56
C GLU A 96 21.17 -17.19 13.04
N ALA A 97 20.91 -16.07 13.73
CA ALA A 97 21.41 -14.75 13.33
C ALA A 97 22.95 -14.71 13.24
N SER A 98 23.65 -15.45 14.09
CA SER A 98 25.12 -15.58 14.06
C SER A 98 25.61 -16.25 12.77
N LYS A 99 24.95 -17.32 12.32
CA LYS A 99 25.25 -18.03 11.07
C LYS A 99 24.99 -17.15 9.86
N ARG A 100 23.85 -16.44 9.84
CA ARG A 100 23.54 -15.45 8.80
C ARG A 100 24.60 -14.35 8.73
N LYS A 101 24.95 -13.75 9.87
CA LYS A 101 25.99 -12.71 9.96
C LYS A 101 27.30 -13.21 9.34
N ALA A 102 27.78 -14.38 9.75
CA ALA A 102 29.02 -14.95 9.21
C ALA A 102 28.94 -15.16 7.69
N ALA A 103 27.83 -15.69 7.18
CA ALA A 103 27.62 -15.88 5.75
C ALA A 103 27.57 -14.56 4.96
N VAL A 104 26.96 -13.51 5.52
CA VAL A 104 26.92 -12.17 4.90
C VAL A 104 28.32 -11.56 4.84
N LEU A 105 29.07 -11.58 5.95
CA LEU A 105 30.43 -11.04 6.00
C LEU A 105 31.36 -11.76 5.02
N SER A 106 31.33 -13.09 5.02
CA SER A 106 32.13 -13.91 4.10
C SER A 106 31.76 -13.63 2.64
N ALA A 107 30.47 -13.52 2.32
CA ALA A 107 30.02 -13.19 0.97
C ALA A 107 30.49 -11.80 0.52
N ILE A 108 30.51 -10.80 1.41
CA ILE A 108 31.03 -9.46 1.10
C ILE A 108 32.56 -9.50 0.93
N ALA A 109 33.25 -10.28 1.75
CA ALA A 109 34.71 -10.45 1.67
C ALA A 109 35.16 -11.05 0.33
N GLU A 110 34.33 -11.88 -0.31
CA GLU A 110 34.61 -12.36 -1.66
C GLU A 110 34.73 -11.23 -2.70
N PHE A 111 34.02 -10.11 -2.50
CA PHE A 111 34.04 -8.94 -3.40
C PHE A 111 35.02 -7.85 -2.96
N LEU A 112 35.00 -7.49 -1.67
CA LEU A 112 35.73 -6.33 -1.15
C LEU A 112 37.01 -6.70 -0.38
N GLY A 113 37.30 -7.99 -0.23
CA GLY A 113 38.49 -8.49 0.45
C GLY A 113 38.27 -8.80 1.95
N PRO A 114 39.27 -9.39 2.61
CA PRO A 114 39.14 -9.96 3.97
C PRO A 114 38.79 -8.93 5.05
N GLN A 115 39.10 -7.65 4.83
CA GLN A 115 38.73 -6.55 5.74
C GLN A 115 37.22 -6.45 5.99
N ALA A 116 36.40 -6.97 5.07
CA ALA A 116 34.95 -7.03 5.27
C ALA A 116 34.52 -7.93 6.43
N GLU A 117 35.35 -8.87 6.87
CA GLU A 117 35.06 -9.74 8.02
C GLU A 117 35.36 -9.05 9.37
N GLU A 118 36.15 -7.98 9.37
CA GLU A 118 36.56 -7.22 10.55
C GLU A 118 35.57 -6.07 10.86
N CYS A 119 34.28 -6.40 11.02
CA CYS A 119 33.25 -5.41 11.33
C CYS A 119 33.29 -4.94 12.79
N LEU A 120 32.99 -3.67 13.04
CA LEU A 120 32.78 -3.14 14.39
C LEU A 120 31.42 -3.57 14.96
N ASP A 121 30.38 -3.49 14.13
CA ASP A 121 29.02 -3.89 14.51
C ASP A 121 28.24 -4.40 13.29
N TYR A 122 27.27 -5.27 13.56
CA TYR A 122 26.35 -5.83 12.58
C TYR A 122 24.94 -5.85 13.18
N VAL A 123 24.02 -5.16 12.52
CA VAL A 123 22.61 -5.12 12.91
C VAL A 123 21.76 -5.55 11.73
N GLU A 124 20.76 -6.41 11.96
CA GLU A 124 19.80 -6.81 10.96
C GLU A 124 18.36 -6.68 11.45
N GLN A 125 17.45 -6.42 10.51
CA GLN A 125 16.00 -6.45 10.72
C GLN A 125 15.38 -7.41 9.73
N ASN A 126 14.76 -8.48 10.25
CA ASN A 126 13.89 -9.33 9.45
C ASN A 126 12.49 -8.69 9.37
N TRP A 127 12.11 -8.22 8.18
CA TRP A 127 10.80 -7.58 7.99
C TRP A 127 9.64 -8.59 7.95
N GLY A 128 9.94 -9.88 7.76
CA GLY A 128 8.95 -10.96 7.85
C GLY A 128 8.44 -11.22 9.27
N GLU A 129 9.24 -10.88 10.28
CA GLU A 129 8.90 -11.05 11.70
C GLU A 129 8.16 -9.82 12.27
N GLU A 130 8.12 -8.70 11.55
CA GLU A 130 7.44 -7.50 12.00
C GLU A 130 5.92 -7.70 12.07
N PRO A 131 5.28 -7.62 13.25
CA PRO A 131 3.90 -8.06 13.45
C PRO A 131 2.87 -7.23 12.68
N TYR A 132 3.23 -6.01 12.29
CA TYR A 132 2.34 -5.10 11.56
C TYR A 132 2.69 -4.99 10.08
N THR A 133 3.89 -5.42 9.66
CA THR A 133 4.33 -5.34 8.27
C THR A 133 4.24 -6.71 7.57
N LEU A 134 4.51 -7.79 8.29
CA LEU A 134 4.40 -9.19 7.87
C LEU A 134 5.23 -9.53 6.60
N GLY A 135 6.27 -8.74 6.31
CA GLY A 135 7.11 -8.85 5.12
C GLY A 135 7.55 -7.50 4.54
N GLY A 136 8.16 -7.52 3.36
CA GLY A 136 8.62 -6.33 2.64
C GLY A 136 9.50 -6.64 1.42
N PRO A 137 10.02 -5.63 0.73
CA PRO A 137 9.77 -4.20 0.95
C PRO A 137 8.41 -3.75 0.36
N VAL A 138 7.82 -4.55 -0.52
CA VAL A 138 6.56 -4.24 -1.23
C VAL A 138 5.66 -5.48 -1.31
N SER A 139 4.40 -5.27 -1.69
CA SER A 139 3.42 -6.35 -1.93
C SER A 139 3.15 -6.55 -3.43
N PRO A 140 3.91 -7.42 -4.14
CA PRO A 140 3.65 -7.69 -5.55
C PRO A 140 2.33 -8.45 -5.74
N ALA A 141 1.67 -8.20 -6.87
CA ALA A 141 0.49 -8.97 -7.27
C ALA A 141 0.93 -10.35 -7.79
N THR A 142 0.33 -11.42 -7.28
CA THR A 142 0.58 -12.77 -7.78
C THR A 142 0.01 -12.95 -9.20
N THR A 143 0.45 -13.99 -9.90
CA THR A 143 -0.03 -14.35 -11.25
C THR A 143 -1.57 -14.29 -11.33
N GLY A 144 -2.07 -13.64 -12.38
CA GLY A 144 -3.51 -13.46 -12.64
C GLY A 144 -4.17 -12.34 -11.83
N CYS A 145 -3.63 -11.92 -10.69
CA CYS A 145 -4.25 -10.89 -9.84
C CYS A 145 -4.46 -9.57 -10.61
N MET A 146 -3.44 -9.17 -11.38
CA MET A 146 -3.50 -7.94 -12.16
C MET A 146 -4.62 -7.94 -13.23
N ALA A 147 -4.92 -9.11 -13.79
CA ALA A 147 -5.92 -9.24 -14.86
C ALA A 147 -7.35 -9.18 -14.34
N TYR A 148 -7.61 -9.74 -13.14
CA TYR A 148 -8.98 -9.97 -12.67
C TYR A 148 -9.44 -9.06 -11.53
N PHE A 149 -8.52 -8.50 -10.74
CA PHE A 149 -8.89 -7.85 -9.48
C PHE A 149 -8.34 -6.43 -9.29
N THR A 150 -7.60 -5.87 -10.25
CA THR A 150 -6.94 -4.56 -10.11
C THR A 150 -7.87 -3.42 -9.78
N ALA A 151 -9.15 -3.57 -10.13
CA ALA A 151 -10.11 -2.56 -9.78
C ALA A 151 -10.31 -2.47 -8.25
N GLY A 152 -10.23 -3.60 -7.55
CA GLY A 152 -10.39 -3.66 -6.09
C GLY A 152 -9.40 -2.82 -5.27
N LEU A 153 -8.23 -2.44 -5.79
CA LEU A 153 -7.17 -1.84 -4.97
C LEU A 153 -7.53 -0.44 -4.44
N ARG A 154 -8.00 0.44 -5.33
CA ARG A 154 -8.26 1.86 -5.01
C ARG A 154 -9.73 2.17 -4.78
N GLN A 155 -10.65 1.31 -5.24
CA GLN A 155 -12.08 1.57 -5.12
C GLN A 155 -12.48 1.74 -3.64
N PRO A 156 -13.11 2.87 -3.28
CA PRO A 156 -13.69 3.05 -1.96
C PRO A 156 -14.81 2.05 -1.71
N PHE A 157 -14.99 1.67 -0.44
CA PHE A 157 -16.10 0.83 -0.01
C PHE A 157 -16.90 1.55 1.07
N ASN A 158 -18.13 1.95 0.75
CA ASN A 158 -18.97 2.79 1.60
C ASN A 158 -18.24 4.09 2.01
N ARG A 159 -17.81 4.19 3.28
CA ARG A 159 -17.05 5.33 3.83
C ARG A 159 -15.57 5.02 4.04
N ILE A 160 -15.10 3.88 3.56
CA ILE A 160 -13.71 3.42 3.70
C ILE A 160 -12.98 3.73 2.40
N HIS A 161 -11.91 4.51 2.52
CA HIS A 161 -11.00 4.84 1.42
C HIS A 161 -9.65 4.19 1.66
N PHE A 162 -9.00 3.75 0.59
CA PHE A 162 -7.80 2.91 0.68
C PHE A 162 -6.57 3.74 0.26
N GLY A 163 -5.73 4.05 1.25
CA GLY A 163 -4.40 4.63 1.04
C GLY A 163 -3.32 3.56 1.00
N GLY A 164 -2.09 3.97 1.34
CA GLY A 164 -0.91 3.10 1.31
C GLY A 164 -0.26 3.04 -0.07
N THR A 165 1.04 2.80 -0.10
CA THR A 165 1.85 2.94 -1.32
C THR A 165 1.39 2.02 -2.46
N GLU A 166 0.79 0.87 -2.17
CA GLU A 166 0.25 -0.03 -3.19
C GLU A 166 -0.85 0.63 -4.01
N SER A 167 -1.61 1.54 -3.39
CA SER A 167 -2.69 2.29 -4.04
C SER A 167 -2.21 3.52 -4.82
N ALA A 168 -0.90 3.77 -4.88
CA ALA A 168 -0.30 4.83 -5.68
C ALA A 168 -0.40 4.54 -7.19
N THR A 169 -0.41 5.57 -8.03
CA THR A 169 -0.33 5.42 -9.51
C THR A 169 1.06 5.69 -10.05
N VAL A 170 1.94 6.29 -9.24
CA VAL A 170 3.34 6.56 -9.54
C VAL A 170 4.16 6.20 -8.31
N TRP A 171 5.34 5.60 -8.50
CA TRP A 171 6.23 5.19 -7.39
C TRP A 171 5.55 4.25 -6.38
N CYS A 172 4.67 3.38 -6.86
CA CYS A 172 4.04 2.32 -6.08
C CYS A 172 5.13 1.44 -5.43
N GLY A 173 5.02 1.22 -4.12
CA GLY A 173 6.02 0.50 -3.33
C GLY A 173 7.08 1.38 -2.67
N PHE A 174 7.09 2.69 -2.94
CA PHE A 174 8.05 3.64 -2.36
C PHE A 174 7.38 4.67 -1.44
N MET A 175 8.18 5.43 -0.70
CA MET A 175 7.71 6.52 0.16
C MET A 175 6.95 7.59 -0.63
N ASN A 176 7.40 7.94 -1.85
CA ASN A 176 6.70 8.89 -2.72
C ASN A 176 5.30 8.38 -3.07
N GLY A 177 5.16 7.07 -3.34
CA GLY A 177 3.87 6.45 -3.56
C GLY A 177 2.98 6.51 -2.32
N ALA A 178 3.54 6.35 -1.12
CA ALA A 178 2.79 6.47 0.13
C ALA A 178 2.22 7.90 0.31
N VAL A 179 3.02 8.93 0.05
CA VAL A 179 2.60 10.34 0.10
C VAL A 179 1.53 10.63 -0.94
N GLN A 180 1.76 10.20 -2.19
CA GLN A 180 0.81 10.38 -3.28
C GLN A 180 -0.54 9.72 -2.97
N ALA A 181 -0.51 8.46 -2.55
CA ALA A 181 -1.70 7.70 -2.20
C ALA A 181 -2.44 8.30 -0.99
N GLY A 182 -1.72 8.75 0.04
CA GLY A 182 -2.31 9.38 1.22
C GLY A 182 -3.03 10.69 0.88
N THR A 183 -2.38 11.54 0.08
CA THR A 183 -2.96 12.81 -0.40
C THR A 183 -4.23 12.55 -1.21
N ARG A 184 -4.16 11.61 -2.16
CA ARG A 184 -5.31 11.21 -2.98
C ARG A 184 -6.46 10.64 -2.13
N THR A 185 -6.16 9.80 -1.14
CA THR A 185 -7.17 9.30 -0.17
C THR A 185 -7.85 10.45 0.58
N ALA A 186 -7.08 11.43 1.06
CA ALA A 186 -7.63 12.57 1.79
C ALA A 186 -8.57 13.42 0.92
N ILE A 187 -8.20 13.67 -0.34
CA ILE A 187 -9.04 14.36 -1.32
C ILE A 187 -10.34 13.58 -1.57
N GLU A 188 -10.27 12.25 -1.72
CA GLU A 188 -11.47 11.43 -1.90
C GLU A 188 -12.42 11.53 -0.70
N VAL A 189 -11.90 11.50 0.53
CA VAL A 189 -12.70 11.67 1.74
C VAL A 189 -13.32 13.06 1.78
N LEU A 190 -12.54 14.10 1.47
CA LEU A 190 -13.03 15.49 1.43
C LEU A 190 -14.15 15.64 0.40
N TYR A 191 -13.99 15.08 -0.81
CA TYR A 191 -15.02 15.08 -1.83
C TYR A 191 -16.27 14.30 -1.40
N HIS A 192 -16.10 13.17 -0.71
CA HIS A 192 -17.23 12.37 -0.20
C HIS A 192 -18.09 13.16 0.80
N LEU A 193 -17.45 13.96 1.66
CA LEU A 193 -18.10 14.74 2.71
C LEU A 193 -18.61 16.11 2.22
N ARG A 194 -17.80 16.81 1.42
CA ARG A 194 -18.03 18.19 0.95
C ARG A 194 -17.53 18.33 -0.51
N PRO A 195 -18.30 17.85 -1.50
CA PRO A 195 -17.90 17.89 -2.91
C PRO A 195 -17.49 19.28 -3.42
N GLN A 196 -18.13 20.33 -2.91
CA GLN A 196 -17.87 21.73 -3.27
C GLN A 196 -16.51 22.27 -2.81
N ALA A 197 -15.83 21.57 -1.89
CA ALA A 197 -14.53 21.98 -1.35
C ALA A 197 -13.34 21.42 -2.15
N VAL A 198 -13.60 20.65 -3.22
CA VAL A 198 -12.56 19.98 -4.01
C VAL A 198 -12.70 20.39 -5.47
N ALA A 199 -11.63 20.92 -6.05
CA ALA A 199 -11.59 21.24 -7.47
C ALA A 199 -11.53 19.97 -8.33
N THR A 200 -12.09 20.00 -9.54
CA THR A 200 -12.07 18.85 -10.46
C THR A 200 -10.64 18.38 -10.79
N GLU A 201 -9.70 19.31 -10.80
CA GLU A 201 -8.27 19.06 -11.02
C GLU A 201 -7.64 18.20 -9.93
N GLU A 202 -8.04 18.40 -8.67
CA GLU A 202 -7.56 17.63 -7.51
C GLU A 202 -8.09 16.19 -7.53
N LEU A 203 -9.19 15.94 -8.27
CA LEU A 203 -9.73 14.60 -8.46
C LEU A 203 -8.95 13.77 -9.48
N LYS A 204 -7.99 14.36 -10.21
CA LYS A 204 -7.13 13.62 -11.14
C LYS A 204 -6.38 12.55 -10.35
N GLN A 205 -6.51 11.29 -10.75
CA GLN A 205 -6.00 10.07 -10.09
C GLN A 205 -6.82 9.54 -8.90
N SER A 206 -7.94 10.19 -8.53
CA SER A 206 -8.88 9.68 -7.54
C SER A 206 -9.93 8.74 -8.14
N ALA A 207 -10.60 7.96 -7.28
CA ALA A 207 -11.77 7.17 -7.67
C ALA A 207 -12.97 8.01 -8.16
N TYR A 208 -12.96 9.33 -7.91
CA TYR A 208 -14.00 10.26 -8.33
C TYR A 208 -13.63 11.07 -9.58
N CYS A 209 -12.49 10.79 -10.21
CA CYS A 209 -12.09 11.46 -11.45
C CYS A 209 -13.20 11.31 -12.52
N PRO A 210 -13.68 12.40 -13.14
CA PRO A 210 -14.71 12.32 -14.19
C PRO A 210 -14.26 11.53 -15.43
N ALA A 211 -12.97 11.58 -15.74
CA ALA A 211 -12.35 10.82 -16.84
C ALA A 211 -12.02 9.37 -16.44
N SER A 212 -12.32 8.95 -15.21
CA SER A 212 -12.03 7.58 -14.78
C SER A 212 -12.96 6.60 -15.49
N THR A 213 -12.41 5.51 -16.00
CA THR A 213 -13.13 4.38 -16.62
C THR A 213 -13.77 3.44 -15.59
N TRP A 214 -13.75 3.81 -14.31
CA TRP A 214 -14.21 2.98 -13.20
C TRP A 214 -15.73 2.97 -13.12
N PRO A 215 -16.37 1.82 -12.80
CA PRO A 215 -17.82 1.75 -12.66
C PRO A 215 -18.28 2.59 -11.47
N GLN A 216 -18.72 3.82 -11.74
CA GLN A 216 -19.26 4.70 -10.70
C GLN A 216 -20.67 4.24 -10.32
N LYS A 217 -20.83 3.65 -9.13
CA LYS A 217 -22.17 3.47 -8.54
C LYS A 217 -22.73 4.86 -8.24
N LYS A 218 -23.67 5.32 -9.07
CA LYS A 218 -24.39 6.59 -8.85
C LYS A 218 -24.94 6.61 -7.43
N ARG A 219 -24.49 7.58 -6.62
CA ARG A 219 -25.02 7.83 -5.28
C ARG A 219 -26.52 8.09 -5.41
N LYS A 220 -27.36 7.15 -4.95
CA LYS A 220 -28.80 7.39 -4.80
C LYS A 220 -28.99 8.39 -3.66
N VAL A 221 -29.03 9.68 -4.00
CA VAL A 221 -29.46 10.71 -3.04
C VAL A 221 -30.90 10.39 -2.68
N LYS A 222 -31.14 9.89 -1.46
CA LYS A 222 -32.50 9.78 -0.90
C LYS A 222 -33.03 11.21 -0.71
N ARG A 223 -33.62 11.79 -1.76
CA ARG A 223 -34.53 12.93 -1.61
C ARG A 223 -35.65 12.46 -0.69
N HIS A 224 -35.75 13.07 0.50
CA HIS A 224 -36.85 12.80 1.42
C HIS A 224 -38.15 13.15 0.69
N LYS A 225 -38.90 12.11 0.24
CA LYS A 225 -40.18 12.26 -0.47
C LYS A 225 -41.32 12.75 0.45
N ILE A 226 -41.02 13.14 1.69
CA ILE A 226 -42.02 13.53 2.70
C ILE A 226 -42.77 14.80 2.27
N LEU A 227 -42.14 15.70 1.50
CA LEU A 227 -42.77 16.96 1.05
C LEU A 227 -43.80 16.78 -0.08
N LYS A 228 -43.81 15.65 -0.80
CA LYS A 228 -44.75 15.44 -1.93
C LYS A 228 -46.11 14.90 -1.48
N TRP A 229 -46.16 14.16 -0.37
CA TRP A 229 -47.40 13.57 0.13
C TRP A 229 -48.27 14.59 0.88
N THR A 230 -47.65 15.55 1.56
CA THR A 230 -48.35 16.60 2.33
C THR A 230 -49.10 17.59 1.43
N LEU A 231 -48.51 17.99 0.29
CA LEU A 231 -49.20 18.82 -0.72
C LEU A 231 -50.36 18.08 -1.41
N GLY A 232 -50.21 16.79 -1.71
CA GLY A 232 -51.25 16.00 -2.38
C GLY A 232 -52.52 15.83 -1.53
N PHE A 233 -52.36 15.55 -0.23
CA PHE A 233 -53.49 15.43 0.70
C PHE A 233 -54.20 16.77 0.96
N GLY A 234 -53.45 17.88 1.03
CA GLY A 234 -54.02 19.22 1.18
C GLY A 234 -54.91 19.64 0.01
N VAL A 235 -54.52 19.33 -1.22
CA VAL A 235 -55.31 19.67 -2.42
C VAL A 235 -56.59 18.82 -2.50
N LEU A 236 -56.53 17.52 -2.20
CA LEU A 236 -57.70 16.64 -2.22
C LEU A 236 -58.73 17.01 -1.15
N THR A 237 -58.28 17.39 0.05
CA THR A 237 -59.18 17.84 1.13
C THR A 237 -59.84 19.18 0.81
N CYS A 238 -59.09 20.14 0.24
CA CYS A 238 -59.68 21.40 -0.25
C CYS A 238 -60.71 21.16 -1.36
N LEU A 239 -60.43 20.31 -2.34
CA LEU A 239 -61.37 19.99 -3.42
C LEU A 239 -62.63 19.30 -2.89
N ALA A 240 -62.51 18.37 -1.94
CA ALA A 240 -63.65 17.73 -1.31
C ALA A 240 -64.53 18.73 -0.52
N LEU A 241 -63.92 19.68 0.19
CA LEU A 241 -64.65 20.72 0.92
C LEU A 241 -65.35 21.72 -0.02
N VAL A 242 -64.71 22.08 -1.13
CA VAL A 242 -65.31 22.94 -2.17
C VAL A 242 -66.47 22.22 -2.86
N ALA A 243 -66.29 20.95 -3.24
CA ALA A 243 -67.35 20.14 -3.84
C ALA A 243 -68.54 19.95 -2.87
N ARG A 244 -68.28 19.71 -1.59
CA ARG A 244 -69.33 19.63 -0.56
C ARG A 244 -70.09 20.95 -0.39
N ARG A 245 -69.39 22.09 -0.38
CA ARG A 245 -70.04 23.42 -0.33
C ARG A 245 -70.87 23.71 -1.59
N ALA A 246 -70.39 23.33 -2.76
CA ALA A 246 -71.13 23.50 -4.01
C ALA A 246 -72.38 22.61 -4.07
N TYR A 247 -72.28 21.37 -3.58
CA TYR A 247 -73.40 20.43 -3.50
C TYR A 247 -74.50 20.91 -2.54
N ILE A 248 -74.13 21.42 -1.36
CA ILE A 248 -75.10 21.97 -0.40
C ILE A 248 -75.85 23.18 -1.00
N LYS A 249 -75.15 24.06 -1.73
CA LYS A 249 -75.78 25.19 -2.43
C LYS A 249 -76.71 24.82 -3.60
N TYR A 250 -76.68 23.58 -4.08
CA TYR A 250 -77.50 23.13 -5.21
C TYR A 250 -78.82 22.49 -4.75
N ILE A 251 -78.97 22.23 -3.45
CA ILE A 251 -80.13 21.52 -2.85
C ILE A 251 -81.02 22.46 -2.03
N ASP A 252 -80.60 23.72 -1.84
CA ASP A 252 -81.42 24.85 -1.37
C ASP A 252 -81.87 25.72 -2.57
#